data_AF-A0A1N7D5A0-F1
#
_entry.id   AF-A0A1N7D5A0-F1
#
_cell.length_a   1.000
_cell.length_b   1.000
_cell.length_c   1.000
_cell.angle_alpha   90.00
_cell.angle_beta   90.00
_cell.angle_gamma   90.00
#
_symmetry.space_group_name_H-M   'P 1'
#
loop_
_entity.id
_entity.type
_entity.pdbx_description
1 polymer ?
#
loop_
_entity_poly.entity_id
_entity_poly.type
_entity_poly.pdbx_seq_one_letter_code
_entity_poly.pdbx_strand_id
1 'polypeptide(L)'
;MFFALGFFVVIGGFCLMSKPFRFLFLTVFCLSLVYGYSVSYHVNGSGPESDELKMLFNLYSLNIGLFLLACYLGYQLNASHSVEMYQRRRLATFKFLVKWGVMYAIYSFIMQKIINKFMDDGDAGFFVMRAFGLYFFGFFLFLVFAVPWLLRRLSPRS
;
A
#
# COMPACT_ATOMS: atom_id res chain seq x y z
N MET A 1 -12.75 20.02 9.29
CA MET A 1 -13.02 19.85 7.84
C MET A 1 -12.36 18.59 7.27
N PHE A 2 -11.04 18.40 7.40
CA PHE A 2 -10.33 17.19 6.93
C PHE A 2 -10.85 15.88 7.53
N PHE A 3 -11.22 15.88 8.82
CA PHE A 3 -11.73 14.69 9.50
C PHE A 3 -13.08 14.21 8.92
N ALA A 4 -13.99 15.15 8.64
CA ALA A 4 -15.27 14.85 8.01
C ALA A 4 -15.07 14.34 6.57
N LEU A 5 -14.13 14.93 5.83
CA LEU A 5 -13.79 14.51 4.47
C LEU A 5 -13.22 13.07 4.45
N GLY A 6 -12.32 12.75 5.38
CA GLY A 6 -11.82 11.39 5.57
C GLY A 6 -12.92 10.40 5.93
N PHE A 7 -13.84 10.79 6.82
CA PHE A 7 -14.98 9.96 7.20
C PHE A 7 -15.90 9.64 6.02
N PHE A 8 -16.22 10.63 5.18
CA PHE A 8 -17.01 10.40 3.96
C PHE A 8 -16.29 9.50 2.94
N VAL A 9 -14.97 9.65 2.80
CA VAL A 9 -14.17 8.76 1.93
C VAL A 9 -14.21 7.33 2.44
N VAL A 10 -14.07 7.10 3.75
CA VAL A 10 -14.13 5.76 4.35
C VAL A 10 -15.51 5.14 4.16
N ILE A 11 -16.59 5.87 4.43
CA ILE A 11 -17.96 5.37 4.25
C ILE A 11 -18.25 5.08 2.79
N GLY A 12 -17.96 6.02 1.89
CA GLY A 12 -18.18 5.86 0.45
C GLY A 12 -17.39 4.67 -0.10
N GLY A 13 -16.14 4.52 0.32
CA GLY A 13 -15.32 3.36 0.00
C GLY A 13 -15.93 2.06 0.53
N PHE A 14 -16.39 2.03 1.78
CA PHE A 14 -17.04 0.87 2.38
C PHE A 14 -18.30 0.44 1.61
N CYS A 15 -19.11 1.39 1.16
CA CYS A 15 -20.29 1.12 0.32
C CYS A 15 -19.92 0.53 -1.05
N LEU A 16 -18.78 0.92 -1.64
CA LEU A 16 -18.32 0.38 -2.92
C LEU A 16 -17.76 -1.03 -2.82
N MET A 17 -17.23 -1.42 -1.65
CA MET A 17 -16.61 -2.74 -1.46
C MET A 17 -17.62 -3.88 -1.56
N SER A 18 -17.16 -5.02 -2.07
CA SER A 18 -17.92 -6.27 -2.01
C SER A 18 -17.92 -6.86 -0.59
N LYS A 19 -18.97 -7.62 -0.25
CA LYS A 19 -19.15 -8.28 1.07
C LYS A 19 -17.89 -8.98 1.60
N PRO A 20 -17.19 -9.85 0.85
CA PRO A 20 -16.02 -10.56 1.38
C PRO A 20 -14.86 -9.61 1.74
N PHE A 21 -14.64 -8.56 0.95
CA PHE A 21 -13.60 -7.59 1.23
C PHE A 21 -13.95 -6.66 2.40
N ARG A 22 -15.23 -6.36 2.64
CA ARG A 22 -15.67 -5.64 3.85
C ARG A 22 -15.37 -6.43 5.11
N PHE A 23 -15.68 -7.72 5.12
CA PHE A 23 -15.36 -8.59 6.25
C PHE A 23 -13.85 -8.67 6.49
N LEU A 24 -13.08 -8.90 5.43
CA LEU A 24 -11.63 -8.98 5.54
C LEU A 24 -11.02 -7.66 6.04
N PHE A 25 -11.48 -6.50 5.55
CA PHE A 25 -11.07 -5.19 6.05
C PHE A 25 -11.43 -4.97 7.52
N LEU A 26 -12.67 -5.28 7.93
CA LEU A 26 -13.08 -5.17 9.33
C LEU A 26 -12.23 -6.04 10.25
N THR A 27 -11.93 -7.27 9.84
CA THR A 27 -11.08 -8.18 10.61
C THR A 27 -9.68 -7.59 10.81
N VAL A 28 -9.03 -7.14 9.74
CA VAL A 28 -7.68 -6.53 9.82
C VAL A 28 -7.72 -5.24 10.65
N PHE A 29 -8.75 -4.43 10.50
CA PHE A 29 -8.93 -3.20 11.25
C PHE A 29 -9.07 -3.46 12.75
N CYS A 30 -9.95 -4.39 13.15
CA CYS A 30 -10.11 -4.79 14.54
C CYS A 30 -8.82 -5.36 15.13
N LEU A 31 -8.11 -6.23 14.40
CA LEU A 31 -6.80 -6.75 14.84
C LEU A 31 -5.78 -5.63 15.05
N SER A 32 -5.80 -4.62 14.18
CA SER A 32 -4.90 -3.47 14.26
C SER A 32 -5.21 -2.60 15.47
N LEU A 33 -6.49 -2.41 15.80
CA LEU A 33 -6.92 -1.70 17.01
C LEU A 33 -6.54 -2.45 18.28
N VAL A 34 -6.77 -3.77 18.33
CA VAL A 34 -6.40 -4.61 19.47
C VAL A 34 -4.89 -4.56 19.71
N TYR A 35 -4.09 -4.67 18.64
CA TYR A 35 -2.65 -4.56 18.75
C TYR A 35 -2.20 -3.16 19.20
N GLY A 36 -2.77 -2.09 18.62
CA GLY A 36 -2.50 -0.71 19.05
C GLY A 36 -2.83 -0.46 20.51
N TYR A 37 -3.94 -1.01 21.00
CA TYR A 37 -4.31 -0.93 22.41
C TYR A 37 -3.33 -1.72 23.30
N SER A 38 -2.93 -2.91 22.88
CA SER A 38 -1.95 -3.74 23.60
C SER A 38 -0.61 -3.02 23.77
N VAL A 39 -0.09 -2.40 22.71
CA VAL A 39 1.14 -1.60 22.76
C VAL A 39 0.96 -0.41 23.71
N SER A 40 -0.16 0.31 23.61
CA SER A 40 -0.43 1.44 24.52
C SER A 40 -0.53 1.04 26.00
N TYR A 41 -0.93 -0.19 26.30
CA TYR A 41 -1.05 -0.70 27.67
C TYR A 41 0.28 -1.25 28.20
N HIS A 42 1.13 -1.81 27.33
CA HIS A 42 2.46 -2.31 27.70
C HIS A 42 3.45 -1.18 27.98
N VAL A 43 3.25 -0.04 27.33
CA VAL A 43 4.06 1.16 27.47
C VAL A 43 3.66 1.93 28.73
N ASN A 44 4.14 1.47 29.89
CA ASN A 44 4.03 2.17 31.18
C ASN A 44 4.98 3.40 31.25
N GLY A 45 4.88 4.32 30.27
CA GLY A 45 5.58 5.61 30.26
C GLY A 45 6.96 5.65 29.57
N SER A 46 7.51 4.52 29.12
CA SER A 46 8.82 4.44 28.45
C SER A 46 8.79 4.69 26.92
N GLY A 47 7.61 4.87 26.34
CA GLY A 47 7.41 4.88 24.88
C GLY A 47 7.42 3.46 24.27
N PRO A 48 6.78 3.28 23.10
CA PRO A 48 6.79 1.99 22.38
C PRO A 48 8.17 1.66 21.83
N GLU A 49 8.53 0.38 21.84
CA GLU A 49 9.78 -0.10 21.25
C GLU A 49 9.77 0.07 19.72
N SER A 50 10.95 0.15 19.11
CA SER A 50 11.05 0.36 17.67
C SER A 50 10.37 -0.75 16.86
N ASP A 51 10.41 -1.99 17.34
CA ASP A 51 9.75 -3.14 16.70
C ASP A 51 8.22 -3.08 16.80
N GLU A 52 7.68 -2.62 17.93
CA GLU A 52 6.25 -2.38 18.10
C GLU A 52 5.76 -1.26 17.16
N LEU A 53 6.54 -0.18 17.04
CA LEU A 53 6.27 0.90 16.10
C LEU A 53 6.28 0.42 14.64
N LYS A 54 7.28 -0.37 14.25
CA LYS A 54 7.35 -0.97 12.91
C LYS A 54 6.11 -1.81 12.61
N MET A 55 5.69 -2.63 13.57
CA MET A 55 4.50 -3.46 13.43
C MET A 55 3.22 -2.62 13.30
N LEU A 56 3.07 -1.56 14.10
CA LEU A 56 1.96 -0.61 13.97
C LEU A 56 1.93 0.05 12.59
N PHE A 57 3.07 0.55 12.11
CA PHE A 57 3.15 1.14 10.76
C PHE A 57 2.80 0.15 9.65
N ASN A 58 3.19 -1.12 9.81
CA ASN A 58 2.83 -2.18 8.86
C ASN A 58 1.34 -2.49 8.88
N LEU A 59 0.72 -2.57 10.07
CA LEU A 59 -0.71 -2.77 10.22
C LEU A 59 -1.52 -1.60 9.64
N TYR A 60 -1.12 -0.36 9.90
CA TYR A 60 -1.76 0.81 9.30
C TYR A 60 -1.62 0.82 7.78
N SER A 61 -0.41 0.54 7.26
CA SER A 61 -0.18 0.43 5.82
C SER A 61 -1.02 -0.67 5.17
N LEU A 62 -1.18 -1.80 5.86
CA LEU A 62 -2.01 -2.92 5.41
C LEU A 62 -3.49 -2.52 5.34
N ASN A 63 -4.02 -1.84 6.36
CA ASN A 63 -5.40 -1.35 6.35
C ASN A 63 -5.64 -0.39 5.17
N ILE A 64 -4.75 0.57 4.96
CA ILE A 64 -4.85 1.53 3.86
C ILE A 64 -4.79 0.81 2.50
N GLY A 65 -3.81 -0.07 2.31
CA GLY A 65 -3.65 -0.81 1.06
C GLY A 65 -4.84 -1.72 0.76
N LEU A 66 -5.35 -2.40 1.79
CA LEU A 66 -6.52 -3.26 1.67
C LEU A 66 -7.79 -2.46 1.36
N PHE A 67 -7.98 -1.31 2.01
CA PHE A 67 -9.10 -0.41 1.75
C PHE A 67 -9.09 0.05 0.28
N LEU A 68 -7.95 0.55 -0.20
CA LEU A 68 -7.81 1.00 -1.59
C LEU A 68 -8.06 -0.12 -2.59
N LEU A 69 -7.48 -1.31 -2.35
CA LEU A 69 -7.68 -2.48 -3.21
C LEU A 69 -9.17 -2.90 -3.24
N ALA A 70 -9.81 -2.96 -2.09
CA ALA A 70 -11.21 -3.35 -1.97
C ALA A 70 -12.15 -2.35 -2.66
N CYS A 71 -11.89 -1.04 -2.53
CA CYS A 71 -12.63 -0.01 -3.26
C CYS A 71 -12.43 -0.13 -4.77
N TYR A 72 -11.18 -0.34 -5.23
CA TYR A 72 -10.87 -0.48 -6.65
C TYR A 72 -11.54 -1.72 -7.26
N LEU A 73 -11.52 -2.85 -6.57
CA LEU A 73 -12.23 -4.06 -7.00
C LEU A 73 -13.75 -3.87 -7.00
N GLY A 74 -14.29 -3.14 -6.02
CA GLY A 74 -15.70 -2.75 -5.98
C GLY A 74 -16.10 -1.88 -7.17
N TYR A 75 -15.28 -0.89 -7.52
CA TYR A 75 -15.46 -0.09 -8.72
C TYR A 75 -15.41 -0.95 -10.00
N GLN A 76 -14.42 -1.85 -10.12
CA GLN A 76 -14.33 -2.76 -11.27
C GLN A 76 -15.55 -3.68 -11.40
N LEU A 77 -16.11 -4.13 -10.28
CA LEU A 77 -17.32 -4.94 -10.27
C LEU A 77 -18.50 -4.15 -10.85
N ASN A 78 -18.71 -2.91 -10.40
CA ASN A 78 -19.80 -2.05 -10.88
C ASN A 78 -19.61 -1.61 -12.34
N ALA A 79 -18.37 -1.46 -12.80
CA ALA A 79 -18.03 -1.08 -14.17
C ALA A 79 -17.97 -2.26 -15.16
N SER A 80 -18.25 -3.49 -14.73
CA SER A 80 -18.19 -4.68 -15.58
C SER A 80 -19.60 -5.18 -15.90
N HIS A 81 -19.92 -5.29 -17.19
CA HIS A 81 -21.24 -5.74 -17.64
C HIS A 81 -21.43 -7.27 -17.59
N SER A 82 -20.35 -8.04 -17.42
CA SER A 82 -20.39 -9.49 -17.29
C SER A 82 -19.43 -10.00 -16.22
N VAL A 83 -19.76 -11.17 -15.65
CA VAL A 83 -18.94 -11.84 -14.63
C VAL A 83 -17.56 -12.21 -15.19
N GLU A 84 -17.49 -12.65 -16.44
CA GLU A 84 -16.23 -13.00 -17.10
C GLU A 84 -15.32 -11.77 -17.28
N MET A 85 -15.88 -10.62 -17.63
CA MET A 85 -15.14 -9.37 -17.78
C MET A 85 -14.55 -8.93 -16.43
N TYR A 86 -15.33 -9.03 -15.36
CA TYR A 86 -14.86 -8.76 -14.00
C TYR A 86 -13.71 -9.70 -13.60
N GLN A 87 -13.85 -11.01 -13.84
CA GLN A 87 -12.79 -11.97 -13.51
C GLN A 87 -11.49 -11.69 -14.26
N ARG A 88 -11.55 -11.33 -15.55
CA ARG A 88 -10.37 -10.94 -16.34
C ARG A 88 -9.70 -9.69 -15.78
N ARG A 89 -10.47 -8.64 -15.47
CA ARG A 89 -9.95 -7.38 -14.90
C ARG A 89 -9.35 -7.59 -13.51
N ARG A 90 -10.01 -8.39 -12.67
CA ARG A 90 -9.51 -8.76 -11.34
C ARG A 90 -8.18 -9.51 -11.43
N LEU A 91 -8.07 -10.50 -12.33
CA LEU A 91 -6.84 -11.26 -12.53
C LEU A 91 -5.69 -10.38 -13.05
N ALA A 92 -5.97 -9.48 -14.00
CA ALA A 92 -4.97 -8.52 -14.49
C ALA A 92 -4.48 -7.60 -13.37
N THR A 93 -5.39 -7.14 -12.50
CA THR A 93 -5.06 -6.33 -11.32
C THR A 93 -4.16 -7.08 -10.37
N PHE A 94 -4.48 -8.33 -10.02
CA PHE A 94 -3.62 -9.13 -9.14
C PHE A 94 -2.26 -9.44 -9.77
N LYS A 95 -2.20 -9.76 -11.07
CA LYS A 95 -0.93 -9.97 -11.78
C LYS A 95 -0.07 -8.71 -11.74
N PHE A 96 -0.66 -7.53 -11.95
CA PHE A 96 0.03 -6.26 -11.82
C PHE A 96 0.56 -6.06 -10.39
N LEU A 97 -0.29 -6.21 -9.37
CA LEU A 97 0.08 -6.02 -7.97
C LEU A 97 1.18 -6.98 -7.51
N VAL A 98 1.11 -8.25 -7.91
CA VAL A 98 2.16 -9.23 -7.57
C VAL A 98 3.48 -8.85 -8.22
N LYS A 99 3.47 -8.56 -9.53
CA LYS A 99 4.70 -8.20 -10.25
C LYS A 99 5.37 -6.97 -9.63
N TRP A 100 4.58 -5.93 -9.38
CA TRP A 100 5.09 -4.67 -8.82
C TRP A 100 5.42 -4.78 -7.34
N GLY A 101 4.66 -5.56 -6.57
CA GLY A 101 4.93 -5.84 -5.17
C GLY A 101 6.24 -6.60 -4.98
N VAL A 102 6.54 -7.58 -5.84
CA VAL A 102 7.83 -8.30 -5.83
C VAL A 102 8.98 -7.34 -6.16
N MET A 103 8.84 -6.50 -7.18
CA MET A 103 9.86 -5.49 -7.50
C MET A 103 10.07 -4.50 -6.35
N TYR A 104 9.00 -4.03 -5.72
CA TYR A 104 9.08 -3.15 -4.56
C TYR A 104 9.74 -3.84 -3.36
N ALA A 105 9.48 -5.13 -3.13
CA ALA A 105 10.10 -5.90 -2.06
C ALA A 105 11.61 -6.02 -2.26
N ILE A 106 12.06 -6.34 -3.49
CA ILE A 106 13.49 -6.41 -3.84
C ILE A 106 14.15 -5.04 -3.66
N TYR A 107 13.52 -3.99 -4.20
CA TYR A 107 13.99 -2.61 -4.05
C TYR A 107 14.12 -2.22 -2.57
N SER A 108 13.09 -2.50 -1.77
CA SER A 108 13.07 -2.14 -0.35
C SER A 108 14.14 -2.87 0.43
N PHE A 109 14.36 -4.15 0.15
CA PHE A 109 15.41 -4.93 0.78
C PHE A 109 16.81 -4.37 0.49
N ILE A 110 17.09 -4.04 -0.78
CA ILE A 110 18.39 -3.49 -1.19
C ILE A 110 18.61 -2.12 -0.55
N MET A 111 17.63 -1.21 -0.67
CA MET A 111 17.76 0.14 -0.13
C MET A 111 17.88 0.17 1.39
N GLN A 112 17.10 -0.65 2.10
CA GLN A 112 17.21 -0.76 3.55
C GLN A 112 18.62 -1.19 3.97
N LYS A 113 19.22 -2.18 3.30
CA LYS A 113 20.61 -2.59 3.56
C LYS A 113 21.61 -1.46 3.32
N ILE A 114 21.44 -0.69 2.25
CA ILE A 114 22.32 0.45 1.94
C ILE A 114 22.20 1.51 3.04
N ILE A 115 20.98 1.92 3.38
CA ILE A 115 20.74 2.98 4.38
C ILE A 115 21.26 2.55 5.75
N ASN A 116 20.97 1.34 6.20
CA ASN A 116 21.45 0.83 7.48
C ASN A 116 22.98 0.82 7.55
N LYS A 117 23.66 0.51 6.43
CA LYS A 117 25.14 0.56 6.36
C LYS A 117 25.70 1.97 6.43
N PHE A 118 25.01 2.97 5.86
CA PHE A 118 25.46 4.37 5.87
C PHE A 118 25.14 5.10 7.18
N MET A 119 24.06 4.74 7.86
CA MET A 119 23.60 5.41 9.07
C MET A 119 24.03 4.71 10.36
N ASP A 120 24.66 3.54 10.26
CA ASP A 120 25.05 2.67 11.40
C ASP A 120 23.90 2.42 12.39
N ASP A 121 22.68 2.45 11.88
CA ASP A 121 21.42 2.27 12.61
C ASP A 121 20.59 1.19 11.89
N GLY A 122 20.24 0.14 12.64
CA GLY A 122 19.48 -1.00 12.13
C GLY A 122 18.04 -0.66 11.70
N ASP A 123 17.50 0.46 12.21
CA ASP A 123 16.09 0.81 12.10
C ASP A 123 15.84 2.00 11.16
N ALA A 124 16.85 2.86 10.97
CA ALA A 124 16.76 4.04 10.11
C ALA A 124 16.29 3.69 8.68
N GLY A 125 16.80 2.62 8.09
CA GLY A 125 16.40 2.18 6.75
C GLY A 125 14.92 1.85 6.63
N PHE A 126 14.29 1.30 7.67
CA PHE A 126 12.85 1.04 7.66
C PHE A 126 12.05 2.33 7.60
N PHE A 127 12.34 3.29 8.49
CA PHE A 127 11.59 4.54 8.58
C PHE A 127 11.79 5.42 7.34
N VAL A 128 13.03 5.51 6.82
CA VAL A 128 13.32 6.22 5.57
C VAL A 128 12.58 5.59 4.41
N MET A 129 12.55 4.25 4.30
CA MET A 129 11.78 3.57 3.27
C MET A 129 10.27 3.78 3.41
N ARG A 130 9.76 3.99 4.63
CA ARG A 130 8.34 4.25 4.83
C ARG A 130 7.92 5.69 4.53
N ALA A 131 8.80 6.64 4.81
CA ALA A 131 8.60 8.05 4.45
C ALA A 131 8.80 8.30 2.95
N PHE A 132 9.85 7.74 2.34
CA PHE A 132 10.29 8.09 0.99
C PHE A 132 10.14 6.98 -0.06
N GLY A 133 10.01 5.72 0.36
CA GLY A 133 10.01 4.57 -0.55
C GLY A 133 8.84 4.58 -1.54
N LEU A 134 7.68 5.11 -1.14
CA LEU A 134 6.53 5.26 -2.04
C LEU A 134 6.81 6.29 -3.15
N TYR A 135 7.47 7.41 -2.84
CA TYR A 135 7.82 8.44 -3.81
C TYR A 135 8.87 7.94 -4.81
N PHE A 136 9.90 7.24 -4.32
CA PHE A 136 10.89 6.61 -5.19
C PHE A 136 10.27 5.54 -6.10
N PHE A 137 9.35 4.74 -5.56
CA PHE A 137 8.63 3.75 -6.36
C PHE A 137 7.73 4.41 -7.41
N GLY A 138 7.02 5.48 -7.06
CA GLY A 138 6.23 6.28 -7.99
C GLY A 138 7.08 6.93 -9.08
N PHE A 139 8.26 7.43 -8.73
CA PHE A 139 9.23 7.96 -9.68
C PHE A 139 9.75 6.88 -10.64
N PHE A 140 10.07 5.69 -10.15
CA PHE A 140 10.45 4.54 -11.00
C PHE A 140 9.33 4.11 -11.93
N LEU A 141 8.09 4.06 -11.44
CA LEU A 141 6.91 3.81 -12.28
C LEU A 141 6.79 4.87 -13.37
N PHE A 142 6.92 6.15 -13.02
CA PHE A 142 6.90 7.25 -13.97
C PHE A 142 7.97 7.05 -15.04
N LEU A 143 9.22 6.75 -14.67
CA LEU A 143 10.28 6.50 -15.64
C LEU A 143 9.95 5.31 -16.56
N VAL A 144 9.51 4.18 -16.01
CA VAL A 144 9.20 2.97 -16.81
C VAL A 144 8.06 3.21 -17.81
N PHE A 145 7.07 4.03 -17.48
CA PHE A 145 5.95 4.30 -18.38
C PHE A 145 6.16 5.54 -19.27
N ALA A 146 6.83 6.59 -18.78
CA ALA A 146 7.07 7.82 -19.52
C ALA A 146 8.25 7.72 -20.49
N VAL A 147 9.33 7.00 -20.13
CA VAL A 147 10.53 6.90 -20.97
C VAL A 147 10.26 6.18 -22.30
N PRO A 148 9.57 5.01 -22.34
CA PRO A 148 9.23 4.38 -23.62
C PRO A 148 8.28 5.22 -24.48
N TRP A 149 7.39 5.99 -23.85
CA TRP A 149 6.49 6.91 -24.55
C TRP A 149 7.25 8.09 -25.17
N LEU A 150 8.21 8.66 -24.43
CA LEU A 150 9.11 9.71 -24.93
C LEU A 150 10.02 9.19 -26.06
N LEU A 151 10.61 8.01 -25.89
CA LEU A 151 11.46 7.38 -26.90
C LEU A 151 10.71 7.04 -28.19
N ARG A 152 9.44 6.63 -28.10
CA ARG A 152 8.58 6.44 -29.30
C ARG A 152 8.24 7.74 -30.02
N ARG A 153 8.19 8.88 -29.32
CA ARG A 153 8.01 10.21 -29.95
C ARG A 153 9.30 10.76 -30.57
N LEU A 154 10.44 10.38 -30.01
CA LEU A 154 11.77 10.84 -30.46
C LEU A 154 12.39 9.91 -31.52
N SER A 155 11.95 8.66 -31.64
CA SER A 155 12.33 7.78 -32.74
C SER A 155 11.71 8.30 -34.03
N PRO A 156 12.52 8.70 -35.03
CA PRO A 156 12.02 8.88 -36.39
C PRO A 156 11.42 7.55 -36.82
N ARG A 157 10.24 7.57 -37.45
CA ARG A 157 9.76 6.41 -38.20
C ARG A 157 10.73 6.21 -39.37
N SER A 158 11.67 5.28 -39.23
CA SER A 158 12.43 4.70 -40.34
C SER A 158 11.67 3.48 -40.87
#